data_AF-M1A140-F1
#
_entry.id   AF-M1A140-F1
#
_cell.length_a   1.000
_cell.length_b   1.000
_cell.length_c   1.000
_cell.angle_alpha   90.00
_cell.angle_beta   90.00
_cell.angle_gamma   90.00
#
_symmetry.space_group_name_H-M   'P 1'
#
loop_
_entity.id
_entity.type
_entity.pdbx_description
1 polymer ?
#
loop_
_entity_poly.entity_id
_entity_poly.type
_entity_poly.pdbx_seq_one_letter_code
_entity_poly.pdbx_strand_id
1 'polypeptide(L)'
;MQGMIVERIQASIAKEAKRRMIYLGDGIGDFCPSLKLREGDFVMPRKDFPAWNLINKNRTLVKAAVHEWTDGEELERILLQLINTINIEESQLLSVEFCKFQTIPKAAHGALPQALPVPY
;
A
#
# COMPACT_ATOMS: atom_id res chain seq x y z
N MET A 1 -15.40 1.86 -21.46
CA MET A 1 -15.62 1.15 -20.17
C MET A 1 -14.67 1.72 -19.13
N GLN A 2 -15.13 1.96 -17.89
CA GLN A 2 -14.34 2.60 -16.83
C GLN A 2 -13.05 1.85 -16.46
N GLY A 3 -12.98 0.53 -16.68
CA GLY A 3 -11.79 -0.28 -16.36
C GLY A 3 -10.52 0.13 -17.09
N MET A 4 -10.62 0.59 -18.35
CA MET A 4 -9.45 1.07 -19.11
C MET A 4 -8.83 2.34 -18.51
N ILE A 5 -9.63 3.15 -17.80
CA ILE A 5 -9.14 4.36 -17.14
C ILE A 5 -8.26 3.97 -15.95
N VAL A 6 -8.70 3.00 -15.13
CA VAL A 6 -7.91 2.48 -14.00
C VAL A 6 -6.59 1.90 -14.49
N GLU A 7 -6.59 1.09 -15.55
CA GLU A 7 -5.37 0.53 -16.12
C GLU A 7 -4.40 1.62 -16.63
N ARG A 8 -4.92 2.64 -17.30
CA ARG A 8 -4.10 3.77 -17.76
C ARG A 8 -3.50 4.56 -16.59
N ILE A 9 -4.29 4.82 -15.54
CA ILE A 9 -3.80 5.51 -14.34
C ILE A 9 -2.72 4.67 -13.67
N GLN A 10 -2.98 3.38 -13.42
CA GLN A 10 -2.02 2.45 -12.85
C GLN A 10 -0.72 2.41 -13.67
N ALA A 11 -0.78 2.35 -14.99
CA ALA A 11 0.40 2.39 -15.85
C ALA A 11 1.17 3.71 -15.75
N SER A 12 0.47 4.85 -15.59
CA SER A 12 1.11 6.16 -15.43
C SER A 12 1.84 6.31 -14.08
N ILE A 13 1.30 5.71 -13.02
CA ILE A 13 1.89 5.75 -11.68
C ILE A 13 2.77 4.53 -11.36
N ALA A 14 2.86 3.54 -12.27
CA ALA A 14 3.61 2.29 -12.05
C ALA A 14 5.10 2.51 -11.77
N LYS A 15 5.68 3.62 -12.25
CA LYS A 15 7.08 4.01 -11.96
C LYS A 15 7.29 4.37 -10.49
N GLU A 16 6.21 4.66 -9.78
CA GLU A 16 6.20 5.05 -8.39
C GLU A 16 5.67 3.86 -7.58
N ALA A 17 6.55 2.89 -7.35
CA ALA A 17 6.22 1.57 -6.80
C ALA A 17 5.38 1.60 -5.50
N LYS A 18 5.38 2.73 -4.78
CA LYS A 18 4.71 2.91 -3.48
C LYS A 18 3.26 3.43 -3.55
N ARG A 19 2.76 3.91 -4.69
CA ARG A 19 1.45 4.58 -4.74
C ARG A 19 0.29 3.60 -4.61
N ARG A 20 -0.56 3.76 -3.59
CA ARG A 20 -1.78 2.97 -3.43
C ARG A 20 -3.00 3.66 -4.03
N MET A 21 -3.90 2.88 -4.58
CA MET A 21 -5.15 3.38 -5.16
C MET A 21 -6.32 3.12 -4.21
N ILE A 22 -7.19 4.12 -4.03
CA ILE A 22 -8.48 3.99 -3.36
C ILE A 22 -9.56 4.25 -4.42
N TYR A 23 -10.35 3.24 -4.74
CA TYR A 23 -11.44 3.34 -5.72
C TYR A 23 -12.79 3.46 -5.03
N LEU A 24 -13.61 4.40 -5.47
CA LEU A 24 -14.95 4.68 -4.94
C LEU A 24 -15.99 4.45 -6.03
N GLY A 25 -17.06 3.71 -5.73
CA GLY A 25 -18.13 3.50 -6.72
C GLY A 25 -19.33 2.75 -6.16
N ASP A 26 -20.49 2.97 -6.75
CA ASP A 26 -21.77 2.36 -6.37
C ASP A 26 -22.47 1.67 -7.55
N GLY A 27 -22.11 2.04 -8.79
CA GLY A 27 -22.76 1.57 -10.00
C GLY A 27 -22.31 0.18 -10.44
N ILE A 28 -23.15 -0.50 -11.23
CA ILE A 28 -22.79 -1.82 -11.82
C ILE A 28 -21.51 -1.76 -12.67
N GLY A 29 -21.24 -0.60 -13.28
CA GLY A 29 -20.04 -0.34 -14.08
C GLY A 29 -18.74 -0.34 -13.26
N ASP A 30 -18.83 -0.20 -11.94
CA ASP A 30 -17.70 -0.09 -11.02
C ASP A 30 -17.12 -1.45 -10.59
N PHE A 31 -17.85 -2.54 -10.85
CA PHE A 31 -17.35 -3.90 -10.55
C PHE A 31 -16.10 -4.24 -11.38
N CYS A 32 -16.12 -3.97 -12.69
CA CYS A 32 -14.99 -4.30 -13.58
C CYS A 32 -13.70 -3.53 -13.22
N PRO A 33 -13.72 -2.20 -12.99
CA PRO A 33 -12.59 -1.45 -12.43
C PRO A 33 -12.05 -2.05 -11.12
N SER A 34 -12.93 -2.51 -10.23
CA SER A 34 -12.54 -3.09 -8.93
C SER A 34 -11.69 -4.36 -9.07
N LEU A 35 -11.90 -5.14 -10.16
CA LEU A 35 -11.10 -6.33 -10.47
C LEU A 35 -9.67 -6.02 -10.95
N LYS A 36 -9.43 -4.77 -11.38
CA LYS A 36 -8.12 -4.31 -11.87
C LYS A 36 -7.21 -3.78 -10.77
N LEU A 37 -7.76 -3.58 -9.57
CA LEU A 37 -6.99 -3.16 -8.40
C LEU A 37 -6.04 -4.28 -7.95
N ARG A 38 -4.87 -3.89 -7.45
CA ARG A 38 -3.86 -4.83 -6.96
C ARG A 38 -4.02 -5.06 -5.45
N GLU A 39 -3.26 -6.02 -4.95
CA GLU A 39 -3.11 -6.20 -3.51
C GLU A 39 -2.48 -4.95 -2.88
N GLY A 40 -2.98 -4.54 -1.71
CA GLY A 40 -2.62 -3.29 -1.05
C GLY A 40 -3.41 -2.05 -1.51
N ASP A 41 -4.17 -2.15 -2.61
CA ASP A 41 -5.17 -1.13 -2.96
C ASP A 41 -6.47 -1.33 -2.18
N PHE A 42 -7.32 -0.31 -2.21
CA PHE A 42 -8.61 -0.28 -1.53
C PHE A 42 -9.75 -0.02 -2.51
N VAL A 43 -10.89 -0.67 -2.28
CA VAL A 43 -12.16 -0.37 -2.96
C VAL A 43 -13.23 -0.08 -1.93
N MET A 44 -14.02 0.94 -2.20
CA MET A 44 -15.04 1.44 -1.30
C MET A 44 -16.42 1.42 -1.96
N PRO A 45 -17.09 0.24 -2.02
CA PRO A 45 -18.38 0.13 -2.66
C PRO A 45 -19.53 0.57 -1.76
N ARG A 46 -20.50 1.30 -2.31
CA ARG A 46 -21.69 1.68 -1.54
C ARG A 46 -22.55 0.47 -1.19
N LYS A 47 -22.85 0.29 0.09
CA LYS A 47 -23.62 -0.84 0.60
C LYS A 47 -25.01 -0.89 0.00
N ASP A 48 -25.49 -2.09 -0.33
CA ASP A 48 -26.79 -2.36 -0.96
C ASP A 48 -26.94 -1.88 -2.42
N PHE A 49 -25.87 -1.37 -3.03
CA PHE A 49 -25.86 -0.99 -4.45
C PHE A 49 -25.27 -2.11 -5.35
N PRO A 50 -25.47 -2.04 -6.69
CA PRO A 50 -25.04 -3.10 -7.60
C PRO A 50 -23.56 -3.46 -7.53
N ALA A 51 -22.65 -2.48 -7.36
CA ALA A 51 -21.22 -2.74 -7.21
C ALA A 51 -20.92 -3.63 -6.00
N TRP A 52 -21.44 -3.25 -4.84
CA TRP A 52 -21.26 -3.98 -3.57
C TRP A 52 -21.80 -5.41 -3.65
N ASN A 53 -22.99 -5.59 -4.23
CA ASN A 53 -23.59 -6.90 -4.45
C ASN A 53 -22.71 -7.82 -5.31
N LEU A 54 -22.13 -7.31 -6.40
CA LEU A 54 -21.25 -8.08 -7.27
C LEU A 54 -19.91 -8.41 -6.60
N ILE A 55 -19.33 -7.46 -5.86
CA ILE A 55 -18.09 -7.66 -5.09
C ILE A 55 -18.29 -8.74 -4.03
N ASN A 56 -19.38 -8.69 -3.27
CA ASN A 56 -19.66 -9.69 -2.23
C ASN A 56 -19.87 -11.09 -2.80
N LYS A 57 -20.56 -11.21 -3.94
CA LYS A 57 -20.74 -12.50 -4.63
C LYS A 57 -19.42 -13.08 -5.18
N ASN A 58 -18.45 -12.22 -5.50
CA ASN A 58 -17.22 -12.59 -6.19
C ASN A 58 -15.97 -12.15 -5.42
N ARG A 59 -16.00 -12.25 -4.08
CA ARG A 59 -14.98 -11.65 -3.21
C ARG A 59 -13.55 -12.10 -3.52
N THR A 60 -13.39 -13.35 -3.96
CA THR A 60 -12.09 -13.94 -4.33
C THR A 60 -11.47 -13.36 -5.60
N LEU A 61 -12.26 -12.70 -6.46
CA LEU A 61 -11.77 -12.06 -7.68
C LEU A 61 -11.20 -10.65 -7.40
N VAL A 62 -11.60 -10.03 -6.28
CA VAL A 62 -11.17 -8.68 -5.90
C VAL A 62 -9.95 -8.79 -4.98
N LYS A 63 -8.78 -8.43 -5.51
CA LYS A 63 -7.50 -8.44 -4.76
C LYS A 63 -7.38 -7.29 -3.76
N ALA A 64 -8.10 -6.19 -4.00
CA ALA A 64 -8.12 -5.04 -3.12
C ALA A 64 -8.88 -5.32 -1.82
N ALA A 65 -8.52 -4.59 -0.77
CA ALA A 65 -9.28 -4.55 0.47
C ALA A 65 -10.61 -3.82 0.20
N VAL A 66 -11.73 -4.42 0.62
CA VAL A 66 -13.09 -3.87 0.40
C VAL A 66 -13.55 -3.22 1.69
N HIS A 67 -13.99 -1.98 1.59
CA HIS A 67 -14.55 -1.21 2.70
C HIS A 67 -15.87 -0.57 2.28
N GLU A 68 -16.99 -1.20 2.63
CA GLU A 68 -18.30 -0.63 2.30
C GLU A 68 -18.62 0.65 3.08
N TRP A 69 -19.51 1.47 2.51
CA TRP A 69 -20.08 2.65 3.15
C TRP A 69 -21.55 2.81 2.78
N THR A 70 -22.33 3.41 3.67
CA THR A 70 -23.79 3.57 3.51
C THR A 70 -24.16 5.01 3.20
N ASP A 71 -23.50 5.95 3.89
CA ASP A 71 -23.71 7.39 3.80
C ASP A 71 -22.39 8.17 3.70
N GLY A 72 -22.51 9.50 3.54
CA GLY A 72 -21.37 10.39 3.37
C GLY A 72 -20.46 10.49 4.60
N GLU A 73 -21.01 10.36 5.81
CA GLU A 73 -20.20 10.43 7.03
C GLU A 73 -19.37 9.17 7.23
N GLU A 74 -19.97 7.99 6.97
CA GLU A 74 -19.26 6.73 7.00
C GLU A 74 -18.16 6.69 5.93
N LEU A 75 -18.48 7.17 4.72
CA LEU A 75 -17.50 7.34 3.65
C LEU A 75 -16.31 8.20 4.10
N GLU A 76 -16.58 9.38 4.67
CA GLU A 76 -15.54 10.30 5.15
C GLU A 76 -14.66 9.63 6.22
N ARG A 77 -15.28 9.03 7.25
CA ARG A 77 -14.57 8.37 8.35
C ARG A 77 -13.64 7.26 7.84
N ILE A 78 -14.14 6.40 6.97
CA ILE A 78 -13.35 5.28 6.43
C ILE A 78 -12.23 5.81 5.52
N LEU A 79 -12.52 6.78 4.65
CA LEU A 79 -11.52 7.34 3.75
C LEU A 79 -10.35 7.97 4.51
N LEU A 80 -10.64 8.74 5.57
CA LEU A 80 -9.61 9.32 6.43
C LEU A 80 -8.80 8.24 7.16
N GLN A 81 -9.45 7.19 7.66
CA GLN A 81 -8.77 6.05 8.29
C GLN A 81 -7.82 5.36 7.31
N LEU A 82 -8.24 5.13 6.06
CA LEU A 82 -7.41 4.52 5.04
C LEU A 82 -6.20 5.40 4.70
N ILE A 83 -6.40 6.71 4.49
CA ILE A 83 -5.30 7.65 4.21
C ILE A 83 -4.28 7.67 5.36
N ASN A 84 -4.75 7.71 6.61
CA ASN A 84 -3.88 7.69 7.79
C ASN A 84 -3.12 6.38 7.91
N THR A 85 -3.78 5.24 7.68
CA THR A 85 -3.15 3.91 7.66
C THR A 85 -2.08 3.88 6.58
N ILE A 86 -2.37 4.44 5.40
CA ILE A 86 -1.43 4.48 4.30
C ILE A 86 -0.16 5.22 4.70
N ASN A 87 -0.31 6.42 5.27
CA ASN A 87 0.80 7.27 5.68
C ASN A 87 1.67 6.65 6.79
N ILE A 88 1.05 5.97 7.76
CA ILE A 88 1.76 5.29 8.85
C ILE A 88 2.61 4.15 8.31
N GLU A 89 2.04 3.29 7.46
CA GLU A 89 2.78 2.17 6.85
C GLU A 89 3.93 2.67 5.98
N GLU A 90 3.71 3.75 5.21
CA GLU A 90 4.78 4.36 4.42
C GLU A 90 5.93 4.90 5.28
N SER A 91 5.61 5.49 6.44
CA SER A 91 6.58 6.02 7.41
C SER A 91 7.34 4.90 8.12
N GLN A 92 6.66 3.81 8.49
CA GLN A 92 7.27 2.64 9.10
C GLN A 92 8.22 1.92 8.13
N LEU A 93 7.85 1.78 6.86
CA LEU A 93 8.73 1.19 5.84
C LEU A 93 10.03 2.00 5.70
N LEU A 94 9.95 3.33 5.67
CA LEU A 94 11.13 4.21 5.64
C LEU A 94 11.97 4.05 6.91
N SER A 95 11.34 3.93 8.08
CA SER A 95 12.04 3.72 9.35
C SER A 95 12.75 2.35 9.41
N VAL A 96 12.10 1.28 8.95
CA VAL A 96 12.68 -0.08 8.90
C VAL A 96 13.83 -0.14 7.90
N GLU A 97 13.72 0.50 6.74
CA GLU A 97 14.83 0.66 5.80
C GLU A 97 16.01 1.38 6.47
N PHE A 98 15.75 2.49 7.16
CA PHE A 98 16.80 3.25 7.87
C PHE A 98 17.48 2.43 8.97
N CYS A 99 16.73 1.66 9.76
CA CYS A 99 17.29 0.79 10.79
C CYS A 99 18.11 -0.38 10.22
N LYS A 100 17.72 -0.95 9.07
CA LYS A 100 18.51 -1.97 8.37
C LYS A 100 19.87 -1.43 7.91
N PHE A 101 19.94 -0.16 7.48
CA PHE A 101 21.21 0.48 7.11
C PHE A 101 22.15 0.75 8.30
N GLN A 102 21.64 0.81 9.54
CA GLN A 102 22.48 1.02 10.74
C GLN A 102 23.10 -0.26 11.31
N THR A 103 22.77 -1.44 10.76
CA THR A 103 23.47 -2.68 11.12
C THR A 103 24.74 -2.82 10.28
N ILE A 104 25.71 -1.93 10.51
CA ILE A 104 27.10 -2.17 10.08
C ILE A 104 27.59 -3.38 10.90
N PRO A 105 28.16 -4.43 10.29
CA PRO A 105 28.81 -5.48 11.06
C PRO A 105 29.94 -4.80 11.83
N LYS A 106 29.85 -4.82 13.16
CA LYS A 106 30.91 -4.40 14.06
C LYS A 106 32.19 -5.07 13.58
N ALA A 107 33.07 -4.30 12.93
CA ALA A 107 34.37 -4.80 12.51
C ALA A 107 35.02 -5.40 13.75
N ALA A 108 35.31 -6.69 13.71
CA ALA A 108 36.16 -7.30 14.71
C ALA A 108 37.42 -6.45 14.78
N HIS A 109 37.69 -5.86 15.95
CA HIS A 109 38.92 -5.14 16.21
C HIS A 109 40.07 -6.12 15.96
N GLY A 110 40.65 -6.08 14.76
CA GLY A 110 41.93 -6.71 14.48
C GLY A 110 42.94 -6.03 15.39
N ALA A 111 43.54 -6.81 16.28
CA ALA A 111 44.60 -6.36 17.17
C ALA A 111 45.68 -5.64 16.36
N LEU A 112 45.97 -4.40 16.74
CA LEU A 112 47.11 -3.65 16.23
C LEU A 112 48.39 -4.43 16.60
N PRO A 113 49.32 -4.70 15.67
CA PRO A 113 50.58 -5.34 16.03
C PRO A 113 51.38 -4.40 16.95
N GLN A 114 51.83 -4.95 18.08
CA GLN A 114 52.64 -4.25 19.07
C GLN A 114 53.97 -3.81 18.44
N ALA A 115 54.35 -2.54 18.59
CA ALA A 115 55.61 -2.01 18.10
C ALA A 115 56.80 -2.64 18.85
N LEU A 116 57.83 -3.04 18.10
CA LEU A 116 59.06 -3.60 18.65
C LEU A 116 59.99 -2.49 19.18
N PRO A 117 60.63 -2.66 20.34
CA PRO A 117 61.56 -1.68 20.88
C PRO A 117 62.90 -1.71 20.13
N VAL A 118 63.47 -0.53 19.91
CA VAL A 118 64.78 -0.33 19.25
C VAL A 118 65.90 -0.39 20.30
N PRO A 119 67.01 -1.12 20.06
CA PRO A 119 68.13 -1.16 20.99
C PRO A 119 68.94 0.14 20.96
N TYR A 120 69.49 0.52 22.13
CA TYR A 120 70.40 1.65 22.32
C TYR A 120 71.80 1.38 21.73
#